data_AF-A0A846H2P8-F1
#
_entry.id   AF-A0A846H2P8-F1
#
_cell.length_a   1.000
_cell.length_b   1.000
_cell.length_c   1.000
_cell.angle_alpha   90.00
_cell.angle_beta   90.00
_cell.angle_gamma   90.00
#
_symmetry.space_group_name_H-M   'P 1'
#
loop_
_entity.id
_entity.type
_entity.pdbx_description
1 polymer ?
#
loop_
_entity_poly.entity_id
_entity_poly.type
_entity_poly.pdbx_seq_one_letter_code
_entity_poly.pdbx_strand_id
1 'polypeptide(L)'
;MNTDINILPIIDLENISQSLIASIPQSELLAQLIILKGQFILVERLGKKCSYKFLSPEAVEKAFTSKTATSGWLTSNTVWWGRTPAGEAIIQFYPTQKYQIQLVGEDTAVGGEPDLRQVSVEEAKIINVPMPAFLFAGCGGKYYLWAVKGKTFKPDAQLYKPPLPNVRDDSSICFGENSPGACSASTILQTWELFWKSPFNRDLAQGKSKTHSNDICCSLVSLHESKAKSYPSSDLVPVQSWKFKTPEDIIKQLFS
;
A
#
# COMPACT_ATOMS: atom_id res chain seq x y z
N MET A 1 -50.40 20.86 17.46
CA MET A 1 -49.24 20.02 17.83
C MET A 1 -48.00 20.68 17.24
N ASN A 2 -47.29 21.48 18.04
CA ASN A 2 -45.97 21.98 17.64
C ASN A 2 -44.94 21.04 18.25
N THR A 3 -44.24 20.31 17.40
CA THR A 3 -43.10 19.47 17.78
C THR A 3 -41.87 20.38 17.91
N ASP A 4 -41.52 20.71 19.15
CA ASP A 4 -40.22 21.31 19.46
C ASP A 4 -39.14 20.28 19.15
N ILE A 5 -38.46 20.46 18.03
CA ILE A 5 -37.25 19.72 17.69
C ILE A 5 -36.16 20.27 18.59
N ASN A 6 -35.77 19.48 19.59
CA ASN A 6 -34.69 19.79 20.51
C ASN A 6 -33.35 19.69 19.75
N ILE A 7 -32.99 20.76 19.06
CA ILE A 7 -31.70 20.90 18.39
C ILE A 7 -30.68 21.15 19.51
N LEU A 8 -29.84 20.15 19.78
CA LEU A 8 -28.68 20.32 20.64
C LEU A 8 -27.90 21.56 20.15
N PRO A 9 -27.52 22.49 21.03
CA PRO A 9 -26.83 23.71 20.61
C PRO A 9 -25.56 23.33 19.87
N ILE A 10 -25.34 23.95 18.72
CA ILE A 10 -24.08 23.87 18.00
C ILE A 10 -23.04 24.52 18.92
N ILE A 11 -22.23 23.69 19.56
CA ILE A 11 -21.14 24.12 20.43
C ILE A 11 -20.08 24.73 19.53
N ASP A 12 -20.00 26.06 19.53
CA ASP A 12 -18.93 26.81 18.88
C ASP A 12 -17.65 26.66 19.73
N LEU A 13 -16.90 25.62 19.41
CA LEU A 13 -15.64 25.28 20.06
C LEU A 13 -14.61 26.41 19.94
N GLU A 14 -14.68 27.23 18.89
CA GLU A 14 -13.77 28.36 18.69
C GLU A 14 -14.04 29.45 19.72
N ASN A 15 -15.29 29.90 19.84
CA ASN A 15 -15.69 30.88 20.85
C ASN A 15 -15.51 30.37 22.29
N ILE A 16 -15.76 29.09 22.54
CA ILE A 16 -15.55 28.46 23.85
C ILE A 16 -14.06 28.37 24.17
N SER A 17 -13.21 28.00 23.22
CA SER A 17 -11.76 27.95 23.43
C SER A 17 -11.18 29.33 23.71
N GLN A 18 -11.60 30.36 22.97
CA GLN A 18 -11.14 31.74 23.18
C GLN A 18 -11.62 32.28 24.54
N SER A 19 -12.88 32.02 24.91
CA SER A 19 -13.45 32.44 26.19
C SER A 19 -12.80 31.73 27.37
N LEU A 20 -12.51 30.42 27.25
CA LEU A 20 -11.77 29.65 28.26
C LEU A 20 -10.35 30.18 28.43
N ILE A 21 -9.60 30.38 27.35
CA ILE A 21 -8.23 30.92 27.42
C ILE A 21 -8.21 32.32 28.04
N ALA A 22 -9.22 33.16 27.76
CA ALA A 22 -9.32 34.50 28.32
C ALA A 22 -9.75 34.53 29.80
N SER A 23 -10.43 33.49 30.28
CA SER A 23 -11.00 33.42 31.65
C SER A 23 -10.20 32.56 32.62
N ILE A 24 -9.28 31.70 32.13
CA ILE A 24 -8.37 30.93 32.99
C ILE A 24 -7.39 31.90 33.68
N PRO A 25 -7.35 31.94 35.02
CA PRO A 25 -6.35 32.69 35.74
C PRO A 25 -4.95 32.28 35.28
N GLN A 26 -4.06 33.23 35.01
CA GLN A 26 -2.70 32.95 34.55
C GLN A 26 -1.88 32.05 35.50
N SER A 27 -2.33 31.90 36.76
CA SER A 27 -1.79 31.00 37.77
C SER A 27 -2.17 29.53 37.59
N GLU A 28 -3.26 29.24 36.85
CA GLU A 28 -3.77 27.88 36.62
C GLU A 28 -3.29 27.30 35.28
N LEU A 29 -2.74 28.13 34.40
CA LEU A 29 -2.16 27.71 33.14
C LEU A 29 -0.77 27.09 33.36
N LEU A 30 -0.71 25.75 33.35
CA LEU A 30 0.53 24.98 33.57
C LEU A 30 1.49 25.04 32.38
N ALA A 31 0.96 24.88 31.16
CA ALA A 31 1.75 24.92 29.93
C ALA A 31 0.89 25.25 28.70
N GLN A 32 1.54 25.64 27.61
CA GLN A 32 0.97 25.80 26.27
C GLN A 32 1.78 25.01 25.26
N LEU A 33 1.10 24.36 24.32
CA LEU A 33 1.74 23.77 23.16
C LEU A 33 1.53 24.67 21.94
N ILE A 34 2.63 25.20 21.39
CA ILE A 34 2.63 25.99 20.17
C ILE A 34 2.98 25.06 19.00
N ILE A 35 2.12 25.05 17.98
CA ILE A 35 2.30 24.26 16.76
C ILE A 35 2.86 25.18 15.66
N LEU A 36 4.06 24.88 15.20
CA LEU A 36 4.72 25.53 14.08
C LEU A 36 4.84 24.54 12.91
N LYS A 37 5.18 25.05 11.71
CA LYS A 37 5.41 24.19 10.55
C LYS A 37 6.60 23.25 10.81
N GLY A 38 6.30 21.99 11.11
CA GLY A 38 7.30 20.94 11.36
C GLY A 38 7.98 21.01 12.72
N GLN A 39 7.46 21.79 13.67
CA GLN A 39 8.05 21.90 15.00
C GLN A 39 7.00 22.20 16.06
N PHE A 40 7.25 21.72 17.28
CA PHE A 40 6.39 21.98 18.41
C PHE A 40 7.19 22.63 19.53
N ILE A 41 6.59 23.60 20.22
CA ILE A 41 7.19 24.25 21.38
C ILE A 41 6.25 24.07 22.55
N LEU A 42 6.72 23.38 23.59
CA LEU A 42 6.06 23.39 24.88
C LEU A 42 6.59 24.60 25.68
N VAL A 43 5.67 25.48 26.03
CA VAL A 43 5.91 26.60 26.94
C VAL A 43 5.36 26.20 28.29
N GLU A 44 6.23 25.87 29.23
CA GLU A 44 5.82 25.55 30.61
C GLU A 44 5.95 26.80 31.48
N ARG A 45 4.98 27.03 32.36
CA ARG A 45 5.00 28.16 33.28
C ARG A 45 5.19 27.65 34.71
N LEU A 46 6.26 28.12 35.35
CA LEU A 46 6.56 27.88 36.76
C LEU A 46 6.58 29.23 37.49
N GLY A 47 5.41 29.62 38.02
CA GLY A 47 5.21 30.93 38.62
C GLY A 47 5.36 32.07 37.60
N LYS A 48 6.37 32.93 37.78
CA LYS A 48 6.67 34.05 36.86
C LYS A 48 7.67 33.69 35.75
N LYS A 49 8.24 32.47 35.77
CA LYS A 49 9.23 32.03 34.77
C LYS A 49 8.57 31.14 33.72
N CYS A 50 8.97 31.31 32.47
CA CYS A 50 8.61 30.42 31.38
C CYS A 50 9.84 29.61 30.95
N SER A 51 9.67 28.31 30.74
CA SER A 51 10.64 27.46 30.04
C SER A 51 10.11 27.04 28.69
N TYR A 52 11.02 26.91 27.73
CA TYR A 52 10.71 26.55 26.36
C TYR A 52 11.41 25.23 26.05
N LYS A 53 10.63 24.24 25.63
CA LYS A 53 11.16 22.96 25.14
C LYS A 53 10.70 22.76 23.71
N PHE A 54 11.67 22.62 22.82
CA PHE A 54 11.41 22.11 21.49
C PHE A 54 11.04 20.63 21.61
N LEU A 55 9.86 20.28 21.13
CA LEU A 55 9.39 18.90 21.09
C LEU A 55 9.50 18.40 19.66
N SER A 56 10.04 17.19 19.52
CA SER A 56 9.94 16.48 18.26
C SER A 56 8.48 16.07 18.02
N PRO A 57 8.07 15.88 16.75
CA PRO A 57 6.74 15.33 16.44
C PRO A 57 6.42 14.05 17.22
N GLU A 58 7.39 13.16 17.41
CA GLU A 58 7.23 11.90 18.16
C GLU A 58 6.97 12.12 19.65
N ALA A 59 7.58 13.15 20.25
CA ALA A 59 7.35 13.49 21.66
C ALA A 59 5.92 13.99 21.89
N VAL A 60 5.39 14.77 20.94
CA VAL A 60 4.00 15.23 20.96
C VAL A 60 3.05 14.05 20.73
N GLU A 61 3.29 13.23 19.72
CA GLU A 61 2.48 12.02 19.47
C GLU A 61 2.37 11.16 20.74
N LYS A 62 3.49 10.88 21.42
CA LYS A 62 3.51 10.13 22.68
C LYS A 62 2.72 10.80 23.80
N ALA A 63 2.78 12.13 23.91
CA ALA A 63 2.10 12.87 24.98
C ALA A 63 0.57 12.86 24.84
N PHE A 64 0.05 12.76 23.61
CA PHE A 64 -1.39 12.80 23.33
C PHE A 64 -2.01 11.46 22.96
N THR A 65 -1.20 10.41 22.77
CA THR A 65 -1.71 9.07 22.48
C THR A 65 -2.09 8.34 23.77
N SER A 66 -3.38 8.35 24.11
CA SER A 66 -3.93 7.64 25.29
C SER A 66 -4.21 6.15 25.06
N LYS A 67 -4.07 5.66 23.82
CA LYS A 67 -4.39 4.28 23.43
C LYS A 67 -3.15 3.52 23.00
N THR A 68 -3.00 2.30 23.50
CA THR A 68 -2.03 1.34 22.95
C THR A 68 -2.27 1.18 21.45
N ALA A 69 -1.32 1.63 20.64
CA ALA A 69 -1.30 1.34 19.22
C ALA A 69 -0.93 -0.14 19.04
N THR A 70 -1.94 -0.99 18.85
CA THR A 70 -1.74 -2.40 18.53
C THR A 70 -2.08 -2.63 17.07
N SER A 71 -1.25 -3.43 16.39
CA SER A 71 -1.55 -4.02 15.09
C SER A 71 -2.54 -5.18 15.19
N GLY A 72 -2.79 -5.69 16.40
CA GLY A 72 -3.28 -7.06 16.55
C GLY A 72 -2.23 -8.08 16.08
N TRP A 73 -2.67 -9.28 15.72
CA TRP A 73 -1.80 -10.34 15.22
C TRP A 73 -1.41 -10.08 13.77
N LEU A 74 -0.11 -10.00 13.51
CA LEU A 74 0.42 -9.91 12.15
C LEU A 74 0.54 -11.32 11.55
N THR A 75 0.25 -11.43 10.27
CA THR A 75 0.49 -12.67 9.51
C THR A 75 1.97 -13.00 9.49
N SER A 76 2.35 -14.28 9.39
CA SER A 76 3.75 -14.73 9.35
C SER A 76 4.56 -14.16 8.17
N ASN A 77 3.87 -13.69 7.13
CA ASN A 77 4.48 -13.10 5.94
C ASN A 77 4.79 -11.61 6.13
N THR A 78 4.32 -10.98 7.22
CA THR A 78 4.55 -9.56 7.48
C THR A 78 6.03 -9.33 7.83
N VAL A 79 6.70 -8.50 7.02
CA VAL A 79 8.10 -8.10 7.22
C VAL A 79 8.22 -6.69 7.79
N TRP A 80 7.17 -5.88 7.64
CA TRP A 80 7.11 -4.54 8.22
C TRP A 80 5.66 -4.11 8.47
N TRP A 81 5.46 -3.36 9.55
CA TRP A 81 4.20 -2.75 9.93
C TRP A 81 4.47 -1.36 10.49
N GLY A 82 3.60 -0.39 10.16
CA GLY A 82 3.68 0.95 10.71
C GLY A 82 2.37 1.73 10.53
N ARG A 83 2.35 2.94 11.08
CA ARG A 83 1.29 3.92 10.85
C ARG A 83 1.90 5.11 10.11
N THR A 84 1.14 5.61 9.16
CA THR A 84 1.48 6.73 8.28
C THR A 84 0.36 7.78 8.38
N PRO A 85 0.57 9.01 7.89
CA PRO A 85 -0.52 9.99 7.77
C PRO A 85 -1.71 9.48 6.94
N ALA A 86 -1.48 8.54 6.01
CA ALA A 86 -2.52 7.92 5.18
C ALA A 86 -3.23 6.72 5.85
N GLY A 87 -2.80 6.32 7.05
CA GLY A 87 -3.34 5.18 7.79
C GLY A 87 -2.30 4.09 8.07
N GLU A 88 -2.77 2.91 8.44
CA GLU A 88 -1.92 1.74 8.67
C GLU A 88 -1.26 1.28 7.37
N ALA A 89 0.00 0.89 7.46
CA ALA A 89 0.80 0.43 6.34
C ALA A 89 1.50 -0.88 6.70
N ILE A 90 1.48 -1.82 5.75
CA ILE A 90 1.97 -3.19 5.95
C ILE A 90 2.74 -3.62 4.71
N ILE A 91 3.87 -4.29 4.91
CA ILE A 91 4.60 -4.99 3.85
C ILE A 91 4.64 -6.47 4.20
N GLN A 92 4.22 -7.30 3.25
CA GLN A 92 4.28 -8.75 3.30
C GLN A 92 5.25 -9.28 2.25
N PHE A 93 6.04 -10.29 2.62
CA PHE A 93 6.88 -11.06 1.71
C PHE A 93 6.25 -12.42 1.43
N TYR A 94 6.08 -12.73 0.15
CA TYR A 94 5.61 -14.02 -0.33
C TYR A 94 6.75 -14.72 -1.08
N PRO A 95 7.25 -15.88 -0.62
CA PRO A 95 8.30 -16.60 -1.32
C PRO A 95 7.81 -17.12 -2.68
N THR A 96 8.75 -17.59 -3.51
CA THR A 96 8.44 -18.20 -4.81
C THR A 96 7.43 -19.34 -4.64
N GLN A 97 6.29 -19.24 -5.30
CA GLN A 97 5.24 -20.26 -5.24
C GLN A 97 4.44 -20.29 -6.54
N LYS A 98 3.55 -21.28 -6.66
CA LYS A 98 2.62 -21.38 -7.80
C LYS A 98 1.30 -20.73 -7.42
N TYR A 99 0.73 -20.00 -8.36
CA TYR A 99 -0.61 -19.44 -8.23
C TYR A 99 -1.49 -20.00 -9.33
N GLN A 100 -2.76 -20.21 -8.98
CA GLN A 100 -3.81 -20.40 -9.94
C GLN A 100 -4.38 -19.02 -10.28
N ILE A 101 -4.41 -18.67 -11.56
CA ILE A 101 -4.97 -17.41 -12.05
C ILE A 101 -5.96 -17.66 -13.17
N GLN A 102 -6.94 -16.78 -13.30
CA GLN A 102 -7.86 -16.74 -14.43
C GLN A 102 -7.36 -15.70 -15.44
N LEU A 103 -6.99 -16.15 -16.64
CA LEU A 103 -6.73 -15.26 -17.77
C LEU A 103 -8.02 -15.08 -18.58
N VAL A 104 -8.35 -13.85 -18.94
CA VAL A 104 -9.50 -13.51 -19.80
C VAL A 104 -8.97 -12.80 -21.05
N GLY A 105 -9.38 -13.26 -22.23
CA GLY A 105 -9.02 -12.61 -23.49
C GLY A 105 -9.84 -11.34 -23.75
N GLU A 106 -9.30 -10.48 -24.60
CA GLU A 106 -10.04 -9.36 -25.19
C GLU A 106 -10.54 -9.74 -26.58
N ASP A 107 -11.78 -9.39 -26.90
CA ASP A 107 -12.29 -9.37 -28.27
C ASP A 107 -11.51 -8.33 -29.08
N THR A 108 -10.54 -8.78 -29.87
CA THR A 108 -10.02 -7.97 -30.99
C THR A 108 -10.33 -8.67 -32.30
N ALA A 109 -11.62 -8.78 -32.61
CA ALA A 109 -12.08 -8.98 -33.98
C ALA A 109 -12.05 -7.64 -34.74
N VAL A 110 -10.87 -7.08 -35.04
CA VAL A 110 -10.71 -6.10 -36.13
C VAL A 110 -9.32 -6.23 -36.77
N GLY A 111 -9.28 -6.86 -37.95
CA GLY A 111 -8.29 -6.73 -39.03
C GLY A 111 -6.81 -6.50 -38.69
N GLY A 112 -5.99 -7.54 -38.82
CA GLY A 112 -4.52 -7.44 -38.89
C GLY A 112 -3.87 -8.81 -39.13
N GLU A 113 -2.84 -8.85 -39.98
CA GLU A 113 -2.28 -10.03 -40.66
C GLU A 113 -1.99 -11.31 -39.82
N PRO A 114 -2.09 -12.50 -40.43
CA PRO A 114 -1.89 -13.78 -39.75
C PRO A 114 -0.43 -14.25 -39.88
N ASP A 115 0.49 -13.89 -38.97
CA ASP A 115 1.74 -14.66 -38.87
C ASP A 115 2.50 -14.64 -37.52
N LEU A 116 1.82 -14.37 -36.42
CA LEU A 116 2.34 -14.74 -35.11
C LEU A 116 1.22 -15.50 -34.42
N ARG A 117 1.52 -16.72 -33.93
CA ARG A 117 0.60 -17.59 -33.20
C ARG A 117 -0.01 -16.84 -32.02
N GLN A 118 -1.05 -16.06 -32.29
CA GLN A 118 -1.91 -15.46 -31.30
C GLN A 118 -2.65 -16.62 -30.67
N VAL A 119 -2.29 -16.93 -29.43
CA VAL A 119 -3.13 -17.78 -28.59
C VAL A 119 -4.41 -16.98 -28.39
N SER A 120 -5.45 -17.32 -29.13
CA SER A 120 -6.80 -16.82 -28.94
C SER A 120 -7.28 -17.34 -27.58
N VAL A 121 -7.38 -16.45 -26.60
CA VAL A 121 -7.99 -16.74 -25.30
C VAL A 121 -9.48 -16.40 -25.45
N GLU A 122 -10.20 -17.14 -26.29
CA GLU A 122 -11.65 -16.92 -26.55
C GLU A 122 -12.51 -17.27 -25.32
N GLU A 123 -11.96 -17.99 -24.34
CA GLU A 123 -12.61 -18.34 -23.09
C GLU A 123 -11.70 -18.09 -21.90
N ALA A 124 -12.28 -17.75 -20.75
CA ALA A 124 -11.52 -17.56 -19.52
C ALA A 124 -10.73 -18.85 -19.17
N LYS A 125 -9.41 -18.77 -19.25
CA LYS A 125 -8.51 -19.92 -19.05
C LYS A 125 -7.92 -19.87 -17.64
N ILE A 126 -8.20 -20.89 -16.84
CA ILE A 126 -7.55 -21.07 -15.55
C ILE A 126 -6.19 -21.72 -15.76
N ILE A 127 -5.12 -21.05 -15.34
CA ILE A 127 -3.74 -21.55 -15.45
C ILE A 127 -3.04 -21.60 -14.10
N ASN A 128 -2.14 -22.57 -13.95
CA ASN A 128 -1.24 -22.70 -12.80
C ASN A 128 0.16 -22.25 -13.20
N VAL A 129 0.65 -21.17 -12.59
CA VAL A 129 1.87 -20.48 -13.00
C VAL A 129 2.85 -20.36 -11.84
N PRO A 130 4.13 -20.74 -12.02
CA PRO A 130 5.15 -20.44 -11.03
C PRO A 130 5.47 -18.95 -11.07
N MET A 131 5.57 -18.33 -9.91
CA MET A 131 5.85 -16.91 -9.75
C MET A 131 7.18 -16.69 -9.02
N PRO A 132 7.83 -15.52 -9.24
CA PRO A 132 8.93 -15.09 -8.39
C PRO A 132 8.43 -14.85 -6.95
N ALA A 133 9.34 -14.52 -6.05
CA ALA A 133 8.94 -13.98 -4.76
C ALA A 133 8.36 -12.56 -4.95
N PHE A 134 7.41 -12.20 -4.09
CA PHE A 134 6.75 -10.90 -4.13
C PHE A 134 6.88 -10.15 -2.81
N LEU A 135 6.92 -8.82 -2.93
CA LEU A 135 6.57 -7.91 -1.86
C LEU A 135 5.22 -7.30 -2.18
N PHE A 136 4.27 -7.55 -1.31
CA PHE A 136 2.94 -6.97 -1.37
C PHE A 136 2.83 -5.95 -0.25
N ALA A 137 2.39 -4.74 -0.57
CA ALA A 137 2.26 -3.70 0.43
C ALA A 137 0.92 -2.98 0.34
N GLY A 138 0.38 -2.59 1.49
CA GLY A 138 -0.80 -1.76 1.61
C GLY A 138 -0.50 -0.52 2.45
N CYS A 139 -1.14 0.59 2.14
CA CYS A 139 -1.13 1.82 2.94
C CYS A 139 -2.41 2.61 2.69
N GLY A 140 -3.21 2.83 3.73
CA GLY A 140 -4.54 3.40 3.57
C GLY A 140 -5.36 2.58 2.55
N GLY A 141 -5.99 3.21 1.56
CA GLY A 141 -6.76 2.51 0.52
C GLY A 141 -5.94 2.00 -0.69
N LYS A 142 -4.61 2.10 -0.67
CA LYS A 142 -3.76 1.76 -1.83
C LYS A 142 -2.91 0.52 -1.57
N TYR A 143 -2.72 -0.28 -2.63
CA TYR A 143 -1.92 -1.49 -2.59
C TYR A 143 -0.93 -1.55 -3.75
N TYR A 144 0.20 -2.19 -3.50
CA TYR A 144 1.35 -2.22 -4.38
C TYR A 144 1.97 -3.61 -4.42
N LEU A 145 2.61 -3.94 -5.54
CA LEU A 145 3.26 -5.23 -5.74
C LEU A 145 4.62 -5.06 -6.44
N TRP A 146 5.62 -5.78 -5.93
CA TRP A 146 6.95 -5.88 -6.54
C TRP A 146 7.41 -7.32 -6.61
N ALA A 147 8.08 -7.70 -7.69
CA ALA A 147 8.82 -8.95 -7.72
C ALA A 147 10.22 -8.76 -7.11
N VAL A 148 10.70 -9.79 -6.42
CA VAL A 148 12.06 -9.85 -5.87
C VAL A 148 12.69 -11.21 -6.19
N LYS A 149 14.02 -11.23 -6.26
CA LYS A 149 14.79 -12.45 -6.47
C LYS A 149 15.11 -13.12 -5.14
N GLY A 150 15.14 -14.45 -5.15
CA GLY A 150 15.51 -15.27 -4.00
C GLY A 150 14.31 -15.86 -3.25
N LYS A 151 14.60 -16.61 -2.19
CA LYS A 151 13.60 -17.36 -1.40
C LYS A 151 13.33 -16.74 -0.03
N THR A 152 14.18 -15.81 0.39
CA THR A 152 14.12 -15.16 1.71
C THR A 152 14.06 -13.66 1.52
N PHE A 153 13.34 -12.98 2.40
CA PHE A 153 13.31 -11.53 2.43
C PHE A 153 14.72 -10.95 2.69
N LYS A 154 15.05 -9.88 1.98
CA LYS A 154 16.24 -9.06 2.22
C LYS A 154 15.87 -7.59 2.04
N PRO A 155 16.16 -6.71 3.01
CA PRO A 155 15.74 -5.31 2.99
C PRO A 155 16.41 -4.47 1.90
N ASP A 156 17.56 -4.92 1.40
CA ASP A 156 18.35 -4.31 0.34
C ASP A 156 18.15 -4.96 -1.04
N ALA A 157 17.22 -5.92 -1.16
CA ALA A 157 16.95 -6.60 -2.42
C ALA A 157 16.48 -5.63 -3.51
N GLN A 158 16.98 -5.80 -4.73
CA GLN A 158 16.49 -5.06 -5.87
C GLN A 158 15.03 -5.44 -6.18
N LEU A 159 14.19 -4.41 -6.39
CA LEU A 159 12.80 -4.56 -6.84
C LEU A 159 12.72 -4.69 -8.37
N TYR A 160 11.77 -5.50 -8.83
CA TYR A 160 11.46 -5.74 -10.24
C TYR A 160 9.97 -5.54 -10.49
N LYS A 161 9.60 -5.26 -11.76
CA LYS A 161 8.20 -5.28 -12.18
C LYS A 161 7.61 -6.67 -11.89
N PRO A 162 6.42 -6.77 -11.28
CA PRO A 162 5.71 -8.04 -11.20
C PRO A 162 5.44 -8.56 -12.61
N PRO A 163 5.72 -9.85 -12.90
CA PRO A 163 5.43 -10.46 -14.19
C PRO A 163 3.94 -10.84 -14.28
N LEU A 164 3.07 -9.84 -14.10
CA LEU A 164 1.63 -9.97 -14.06
C LEU A 164 0.98 -8.76 -14.73
N PRO A 165 -0.19 -8.93 -15.36
CA PRO A 165 -1.11 -7.83 -15.65
C PRO A 165 -1.63 -7.19 -14.35
N ASN A 166 -2.49 -6.18 -14.47
CA ASN A 166 -3.14 -5.49 -13.34
C ASN A 166 -2.19 -4.76 -12.37
N VAL A 167 -0.89 -4.67 -12.67
CA VAL A 167 0.04 -3.84 -11.89
C VAL A 167 0.58 -2.72 -12.77
N ARG A 168 0.35 -1.48 -12.35
CA ARG A 168 0.79 -0.27 -13.05
C ARG A 168 2.30 -0.10 -12.98
N ASP A 169 2.84 0.83 -13.76
CA ASP A 169 4.28 1.10 -13.79
C ASP A 169 4.81 1.76 -12.52
N ASP A 170 3.95 2.37 -11.70
CA ASP A 170 4.29 2.85 -10.35
C ASP A 170 4.17 1.76 -9.29
N SER A 171 3.96 0.50 -9.70
CA SER A 171 3.75 -0.68 -8.85
C SER A 171 2.41 -0.74 -8.12
N SER A 172 1.52 0.24 -8.32
CA SER A 172 0.16 0.18 -7.76
C SER A 172 -0.68 -0.89 -8.45
N ILE A 173 -1.52 -1.56 -7.68
CA ILE A 173 -2.42 -2.60 -8.20
C ILE A 173 -3.70 -1.95 -8.72
N CYS A 174 -4.13 -2.34 -9.92
CA CYS A 174 -5.43 -2.05 -10.47
C CYS A 174 -6.39 -3.20 -10.12
N PHE A 175 -7.39 -2.91 -9.29
CA PHE A 175 -8.41 -3.90 -8.91
C PHE A 175 -9.64 -3.91 -9.84
N GLY A 176 -9.65 -3.05 -10.87
CA GLY A 176 -10.80 -2.87 -11.76
C GLY A 176 -12.00 -2.35 -10.98
N GLU A 177 -13.13 -3.07 -11.07
CA GLU A 177 -14.36 -2.76 -10.33
C GLU A 177 -14.29 -3.19 -8.85
N ASN A 178 -13.32 -4.03 -8.47
CA ASN A 178 -13.15 -4.40 -7.08
C ASN A 178 -12.54 -3.24 -6.31
N SER A 179 -13.06 -2.98 -5.11
CA SER A 179 -12.54 -1.96 -4.20
C SER A 179 -12.05 -2.63 -2.92
N PRO A 180 -10.74 -2.88 -2.76
CA PRO A 180 -10.24 -3.40 -1.51
C PRO A 180 -10.49 -2.39 -0.38
N GLY A 181 -10.80 -2.87 0.81
CA GLY A 181 -10.90 -2.03 1.99
C GLY A 181 -9.57 -1.35 2.35
N ALA A 182 -9.61 -0.44 3.31
CA ALA A 182 -8.39 0.16 3.86
C ALA A 182 -7.46 -0.93 4.43
N CYS A 183 -6.17 -0.76 4.20
CA CYS A 183 -5.11 -1.62 4.69
C CYS A 183 -5.09 -1.62 6.21
N SER A 184 -5.15 -2.82 6.77
CA SER A 184 -4.90 -3.09 8.18
C SER A 184 -4.40 -4.53 8.34
N ALA A 185 -3.93 -4.88 9.53
CA ALA A 185 -3.55 -6.26 9.83
C ALA A 185 -4.70 -7.27 9.60
N SER A 186 -5.95 -6.84 9.73
CA SER A 186 -7.12 -7.70 9.53
C SER A 186 -7.56 -7.82 8.07
N THR A 187 -7.24 -6.86 7.20
CA THR A 187 -7.71 -6.84 5.80
C THR A 187 -6.64 -7.27 4.79
N ILE A 188 -5.35 -7.09 5.11
CA ILE A 188 -4.24 -7.26 4.16
C ILE A 188 -4.23 -8.63 3.48
N LEU A 189 -4.52 -9.71 4.23
CA LEU A 189 -4.58 -11.06 3.67
C LEU A 189 -5.75 -11.24 2.69
N GLN A 190 -6.92 -10.67 3.01
CA GLN A 190 -8.09 -10.75 2.15
C GLN A 190 -7.86 -9.99 0.85
N THR A 191 -7.17 -8.84 0.91
CA THR A 191 -6.81 -8.08 -0.29
C THR A 191 -5.80 -8.82 -1.16
N TRP A 192 -4.83 -9.51 -0.55
CA TRP A 192 -3.92 -10.39 -1.28
C TRP A 192 -4.67 -11.50 -2.03
N GLU A 193 -5.61 -12.17 -1.36
CA GLU A 193 -6.44 -13.19 -2.00
C GLU A 193 -7.31 -12.61 -3.11
N LEU A 194 -7.90 -11.43 -2.90
CA LEU A 194 -8.70 -10.73 -3.89
C LEU A 194 -7.91 -10.47 -5.18
N PHE A 195 -6.64 -10.03 -5.06
CA PHE A 195 -5.77 -9.82 -6.21
C PHE A 195 -5.61 -11.09 -7.06
N TRP A 196 -5.36 -12.25 -6.42
CA TRP A 196 -5.19 -13.52 -7.15
C TRP A 196 -6.48 -14.11 -7.68
N LYS A 197 -7.61 -13.86 -7.02
CA LYS A 197 -8.95 -14.27 -7.48
C LYS A 197 -9.51 -13.37 -8.58
N SER A 198 -8.93 -12.19 -8.77
CA SER A 198 -9.36 -11.26 -9.82
C SER A 198 -8.93 -11.77 -11.20
N PRO A 199 -9.76 -11.57 -12.24
CA PRO A 199 -9.35 -11.88 -13.61
C PRO A 199 -8.15 -11.04 -14.05
N PHE A 200 -7.23 -11.66 -14.77
CA PHE A 200 -6.12 -10.99 -15.44
C PHE A 200 -6.40 -10.96 -16.94
N ASN A 201 -6.37 -9.78 -17.56
CA ASN A 201 -6.52 -9.59 -19.00
C ASN A 201 -5.21 -9.02 -19.60
N ARG A 202 -5.25 -8.51 -20.84
CA ARG A 202 -4.08 -7.92 -21.50
C ARG A 202 -3.84 -6.46 -21.11
N ASP A 203 -4.71 -5.86 -20.29
CA ASP A 203 -4.46 -4.55 -19.73
C ASP A 203 -3.20 -4.56 -18.87
N LEU A 204 -2.32 -3.57 -19.10
CA LEU A 204 -1.05 -3.42 -18.38
C LEU A 204 -0.08 -4.61 -18.54
N ALA A 205 -0.25 -5.45 -19.58
CA ALA A 205 0.58 -6.63 -19.82
C ALA A 205 1.99 -6.33 -20.38
N GLN A 206 2.19 -5.14 -20.96
CA GLN A 206 3.44 -4.76 -21.62
C GLN A 206 4.60 -4.48 -20.65
N GLY A 207 5.81 -4.82 -21.10
CA GLY A 207 7.07 -4.48 -20.44
C GLY A 207 7.33 -5.20 -19.12
N LYS A 208 6.60 -6.28 -18.81
CA LYS A 208 6.73 -7.04 -17.54
C LYS A 208 7.67 -8.25 -17.65
N SER A 209 8.03 -8.64 -18.87
CA SER A 209 8.97 -9.73 -19.19
C SER A 209 10.02 -9.23 -20.19
N LYS A 210 11.26 -9.73 -20.09
CA LYS A 210 12.31 -9.44 -21.09
C LYS A 210 12.12 -10.25 -22.37
N THR A 211 11.67 -11.49 -22.24
CA THR A 211 11.47 -12.41 -23.37
C THR A 211 10.13 -12.18 -24.07
N HIS A 212 9.14 -11.66 -23.35
CA HIS A 212 7.81 -11.34 -23.86
C HIS A 212 7.44 -9.89 -23.54
N SER A 213 8.19 -8.94 -24.11
CA SER A 213 8.05 -7.51 -23.82
C SER A 213 6.68 -6.94 -24.17
N ASN A 214 5.98 -7.52 -25.14
CA ASN A 214 4.71 -7.00 -25.65
C ASN A 214 3.48 -7.56 -24.91
N ASP A 215 3.59 -8.76 -24.34
CA ASP A 215 2.48 -9.41 -23.65
C ASP A 215 2.99 -10.47 -22.65
N ILE A 216 2.91 -10.16 -21.35
CA ILE A 216 3.27 -11.11 -20.30
C ILE A 216 2.34 -12.33 -20.26
N CYS A 217 1.08 -12.21 -20.69
CA CYS A 217 0.11 -13.31 -20.67
C CYS A 217 0.60 -14.48 -21.55
N CYS A 218 1.24 -14.20 -22.69
CA CYS A 218 1.88 -15.22 -23.52
C CYS A 218 2.96 -16.01 -22.75
N SER A 219 3.81 -15.31 -21.98
CA SER A 219 4.82 -15.95 -21.13
C SER A 219 4.18 -16.83 -20.06
N LEU A 220 3.12 -16.34 -19.40
CA LEU A 220 2.41 -17.08 -18.34
C LEU A 220 1.75 -18.35 -18.89
N VAL A 221 1.12 -18.28 -20.06
CA VAL A 221 0.56 -19.46 -20.74
C VAL A 221 1.66 -20.47 -21.09
N SER A 222 2.78 -20.00 -21.65
CA SER A 222 3.92 -20.87 -21.98
C SER A 222 4.52 -21.56 -20.74
N LEU A 223 4.67 -20.86 -19.62
CA LEU A 223 5.11 -21.42 -18.34
C LEU A 223 4.12 -22.48 -17.81
N HIS A 224 2.83 -22.25 -17.97
CA HIS A 224 1.81 -23.20 -17.58
C HIS A 224 1.86 -24.48 -18.43
N GLU A 225 1.90 -24.35 -19.76
CA GLU A 225 1.88 -25.46 -20.71
C GLU A 225 3.14 -26.32 -20.62
N SER A 226 4.29 -25.69 -20.42
CA SER A 226 5.57 -26.39 -20.16
C SER A 226 5.66 -26.99 -18.75
N LYS A 227 4.63 -26.83 -17.92
CA LYS A 227 4.60 -27.26 -16.51
C LYS A 227 5.82 -26.77 -15.72
N ALA A 228 6.23 -25.53 -15.98
CA ALA A 228 7.44 -24.95 -15.40
C ALA A 228 7.43 -25.05 -13.86
N LYS A 229 8.61 -25.29 -13.30
CA LYS A 229 8.79 -25.41 -11.84
C LYS A 229 9.02 -24.05 -11.16
N SER A 230 9.54 -23.07 -11.89
CA SER A 230 9.91 -21.75 -11.38
C SER A 230 9.78 -20.69 -12.47
N TYR A 231 9.50 -19.45 -12.06
CA TYR A 231 9.61 -18.29 -12.96
C TYR A 231 11.09 -18.01 -13.27
N PRO A 232 11.48 -17.76 -14.53
CA PRO A 232 12.86 -17.47 -14.90
C PRO A 232 13.32 -16.13 -14.31
N SER A 233 14.23 -16.17 -13.32
CA SER A 233 14.72 -14.95 -12.67
C SER A 233 15.46 -13.99 -13.61
N SER A 234 16.02 -14.50 -14.71
CA SER A 234 16.65 -13.68 -15.76
C SER A 234 15.64 -12.82 -16.51
N ASP A 235 14.38 -13.24 -16.57
CA ASP A 235 13.29 -12.60 -17.32
C ASP A 235 12.65 -11.41 -16.59
N LEU A 236 12.89 -11.27 -15.29
CA LEU A 236 12.41 -10.14 -14.50
C LEU A 236 12.98 -8.82 -15.02
N VAL A 237 12.11 -7.81 -15.12
CA VAL A 237 12.45 -6.47 -15.63
C VAL A 237 12.70 -5.52 -14.44
N PRO A 238 13.93 -5.02 -14.25
CA PRO A 238 14.20 -3.98 -13.26
C PRO A 238 13.65 -2.63 -13.74
N VAL A 239 13.28 -1.74 -12.83
CA VAL A 239 12.86 -0.38 -13.19
C VAL A 239 13.85 0.63 -12.66
N GLN A 240 14.62 1.23 -13.57
CA GLN A 240 15.64 2.21 -13.19
C GLN A 240 15.04 3.56 -12.77
N SER A 241 13.85 3.90 -13.28
CA SER A 241 13.16 5.17 -13.04
C SER A 241 12.42 5.22 -11.70
N TRP A 242 12.30 4.11 -10.97
CA TRP A 242 11.67 4.13 -9.65
C TRP A 242 12.54 4.90 -8.66
N LYS A 243 11.86 5.75 -7.87
CA LYS A 243 12.48 6.46 -6.74
C LYS A 243 12.88 5.49 -5.63
N PHE A 244 12.12 4.40 -5.47
CA PHE A 244 12.40 3.31 -4.54
C PHE A 244 12.92 2.07 -5.30
N LYS A 245 14.12 1.62 -4.94
CA LYS A 245 14.80 0.50 -5.61
C LYS A 245 14.91 -0.73 -4.71
N THR A 246 14.73 -0.53 -3.41
CA THR A 246 14.82 -1.53 -2.36
C THR A 246 13.59 -1.49 -1.46
N PRO A 247 13.31 -2.57 -0.70
CA PRO A 247 12.27 -2.57 0.32
C PRO A 247 12.38 -1.44 1.36
N GLU A 248 13.60 -1.07 1.77
CA GLU A 248 13.78 0.06 2.69
C GLU A 248 13.32 1.39 2.11
N ASP A 249 13.50 1.60 0.80
CA ASP A 249 13.06 2.82 0.14
C ASP A 249 11.53 2.96 0.16
N ILE A 250 10.79 1.85 0.15
CA ILE A 250 9.32 1.84 0.25
C ILE A 250 8.91 2.53 1.57
N ILE A 251 9.52 2.12 2.68
CA ILE A 251 9.21 2.67 4.01
C ILE A 251 9.57 4.16 4.06
N LYS A 252 10.72 4.55 3.51
CA LYS A 252 11.26 5.91 3.60
C LYS A 252 10.61 6.92 2.65
N GLN A 253 10.00 6.45 1.55
CA GLN A 253 9.57 7.33 0.45
C GLN A 253 8.11 7.14 0.02
N LEU A 254 7.56 5.93 0.15
CA LEU A 254 6.16 5.66 -0.23
C LEU A 254 5.20 5.88 0.94
N PHE A 255 5.66 5.58 2.16
CA PHE A 255 4.87 5.64 3.39
C PHE A 255 5.17 6.87 4.26
N SER A 256 6.15 7.66 3.88
CA SER A 256 6.55 8.93 4.50
C SER A 256 5.63 10.08 4.11
#